data_AF-A0A958BVJ9-F1
#
_entry.id   AF-A0A958BVJ9-F1
#
_cell.length_a   1.000
_cell.length_b   1.000
_cell.length_c   1.000
_cell.angle_alpha   90.00
_cell.angle_beta   90.00
_cell.angle_gamma   90.00
#
_symmetry.space_group_name_H-M   'P 1'
#
loop_
_entity.id
_entity.type
_entity.pdbx_description
1 polymer ?
#
loop_
_entity_poly.entity_id
_entity_poly.type
_entity_poly.pdbx_seq_one_letter_code
_entity_poly.pdbx_strand_id
1 'polypeptide(L)'
;MNQSYTPTFLILLELIGGYCGFLGLGWIVAGDVSKGLMILIGYAALLAVGAALTFFSFGCLGFFFAPLYIAAPIVSAVKLYEVVRTT
;
A
#
# COMPACT_ATOMS: atom_id res chain seq x y z
N MET A 1 7.15 -20.02 0.53
CA MET A 1 6.75 -20.67 -0.74
C MET A 1 7.32 -19.83 -1.87
N ASN A 2 8.25 -20.37 -2.66
CA ASN A 2 8.82 -19.70 -3.83
C ASN A 2 7.74 -19.54 -4.90
N GLN A 3 7.08 -18.38 -4.92
CA GLN A 3 6.22 -18.00 -6.03
C GLN A 3 7.09 -17.35 -7.11
N SER A 4 7.14 -17.95 -8.30
CA SER A 4 7.91 -17.50 -9.46
C SER A 4 7.29 -16.26 -10.13
N TYR A 5 6.88 -15.26 -9.37
CA TYR A 5 6.35 -14.03 -9.94
C TYR A 5 7.50 -13.08 -10.26
N THR A 6 7.45 -12.50 -11.45
CA THR A 6 8.40 -11.47 -11.88
C THR A 6 8.34 -10.30 -10.88
N PRO A 7 9.48 -9.74 -10.43
CA PRO A 7 9.51 -8.61 -9.49
C PRO A 7 8.62 -7.44 -9.94
N THR A 8 8.58 -7.20 -11.26
CA THR A 8 7.70 -6.20 -11.89
C THR A 8 6.22 -6.44 -11.59
N PHE A 9 5.75 -7.70 -11.59
CA PHE A 9 4.36 -8.02 -11.29
C PHE A 9 4.00 -7.69 -9.84
N LEU A 10 4.88 -8.03 -8.89
CA LEU A 10 4.67 -7.74 -7.47
C LEU A 10 4.61 -6.24 -7.19
N ILE A 11 5.50 -5.47 -7.84
CA ILE A 11 5.51 -4.00 -7.76
C ILE A 11 4.23 -3.42 -8.35
N LEU A 12 3.82 -3.87 -9.54
CA LEU A 12 2.60 -3.37 -10.18
C LEU A 12 1.37 -3.70 -9.33
N LEU A 13 1.31 -4.90 -8.74
CA LEU A 13 0.23 -5.29 -7.84
C LEU A 13 0.16 -4.39 -6.61
N GLU A 14 1.32 -4.06 -6.02
CA GLU A 14 1.40 -3.17 -4.85
C GLU A 14 1.01 -1.72 -5.21
N LEU A 15 1.44 -1.23 -6.36
CA LEU A 15 1.23 0.16 -6.78
C LEU A 15 -0.23 0.37 -7.24
N ILE A 16 -0.73 -0.48 -8.14
CA ILE A 16 -2.12 -0.43 -8.62
C ILE A 16 -3.07 -0.78 -7.48
N GLY A 17 -2.78 -1.84 -6.73
CA GLY A 17 -3.55 -2.21 -5.54
C GLY A 17 -3.59 -1.06 -4.54
N GLY A 18 -2.44 -0.45 -4.23
CA GLY A 18 -2.34 0.69 -3.31
C GLY A 18 -3.17 1.90 -3.73
N TYR A 19 -3.14 2.30 -5.01
CA TYR A 19 -4.00 3.38 -5.52
C TYR A 19 -5.48 2.99 -5.59
N CYS A 20 -5.81 1.70 -5.67
CA CYS A 20 -7.20 1.23 -5.57
C CYS A 20 -7.67 1.00 -4.12
N GLY A 21 -6.82 1.24 -3.12
CA GLY A 21 -7.16 1.06 -1.70
C GLY A 21 -6.70 -0.26 -1.06
N PHE A 22 -6.05 -1.13 -1.83
CA PHE A 22 -5.58 -2.46 -1.43
C PHE A 22 -4.05 -2.55 -1.37
N LEU A 23 -3.44 -1.65 -0.59
CA LEU A 23 -1.99 -1.67 -0.34
C LEU A 23 -1.60 -2.93 0.46
N GLY A 24 -0.49 -3.59 0.17
CA GLY A 24 -0.04 -4.79 0.89
C GLY A 24 -0.30 -6.12 0.16
N LEU A 25 -1.04 -6.12 -0.95
CA LEU A 25 -1.27 -7.35 -1.74
C LEU A 25 0.03 -7.89 -2.36
N GLY A 26 0.95 -7.03 -2.80
CA GLY A 26 2.24 -7.44 -3.33
C GLY A 26 3.08 -8.20 -2.30
N TRP A 27 3.02 -7.78 -1.04
CA TRP A 27 3.71 -8.45 0.09
C TRP A 27 3.11 -9.81 0.42
N ILE A 28 1.77 -9.94 0.38
CA ILE A 28 1.10 -11.23 0.60
C ILE A 28 1.50 -12.22 -0.49
N VAL A 29 1.50 -11.78 -1.75
CA VAL A 29 1.85 -12.62 -2.90
C VAL A 29 3.35 -12.96 -2.92
N ALA A 30 4.22 -12.08 -2.41
CA ALA A 30 5.65 -12.34 -2.21
C ALA A 30 5.95 -13.36 -1.09
N GLY A 31 4.94 -13.74 -0.29
CA GLY A 31 5.06 -14.73 0.78
C GLY A 31 5.24 -14.13 2.18
N ASP A 32 5.41 -12.81 2.29
CA ASP A 32 5.45 -12.06 3.56
C ASP A 32 4.03 -11.69 4.03
N VAL A 33 3.20 -12.72 4.26
CA VAL A 33 1.76 -12.57 4.58
C VAL A 33 1.54 -11.65 5.79
N SER A 34 2.34 -11.77 6.85
CA SER A 34 2.20 -10.94 8.05
C SER A 34 2.42 -9.45 7.77
N LYS A 35 3.47 -9.09 7.02
CA LYS A 35 3.73 -7.69 6.65
C LYS A 35 2.64 -7.16 5.73
N GLY A 36 2.26 -7.95 4.73
CA GLY A 36 1.21 -7.56 3.78
C GLY A 36 -0.13 -7.30 4.46
N LEU A 37 -0.54 -8.15 5.41
CA LEU A 37 -1.77 -7.94 6.20
C LEU A 37 -1.70 -6.70 7.08
N MET A 38 -0.56 -6.45 7.74
CA MET A 38 -0.39 -5.23 8.56
C MET A 38 -0.50 -3.97 7.70
N ILE A 39 0.13 -3.96 6.52
CA ILE A 39 0.08 -2.83 5.58
C ILE A 39 -1.35 -2.64 5.05
N LEU A 40 -2.04 -3.73 4.69
CA LEU A 40 -3.41 -3.69 4.17
C LEU A 40 -4.40 -3.14 5.19
N ILE A 41 -4.40 -3.67 6.41
CA ILE A 41 -5.29 -3.21 7.48
C ILE A 41 -4.94 -1.77 7.87
N GLY A 42 -3.65 -1.46 8.03
CA GLY A 42 -3.19 -0.12 8.40
C GLY A 42 -3.56 0.93 7.35
N TYR A 43 -3.40 0.61 6.08
CA TYR A 43 -3.75 1.51 4.98
C TYR A 43 -5.27 1.68 4.86
N ALA A 44 -6.05 0.59 4.96
CA ALA A 44 -7.51 0.69 4.97
C ALA A 44 -8.03 1.57 6.13
N ALA A 45 -7.44 1.43 7.32
CA ALA A 45 -7.77 2.28 8.47
C ALA A 45 -7.40 3.75 8.21
N LEU A 46 -6.23 4.03 7.62
CA LEU A 46 -5.81 5.37 7.24
C LEU A 46 -6.80 6.01 6.25
N LEU A 47 -7.24 5.27 5.24
CA LEU A 47 -8.23 5.74 4.26
C LEU A 47 -9.58 6.04 4.93
N ALA A 48 -10.05 5.17 5.82
CA ALA A 48 -11.30 5.39 6.54
C ALA A 48 -11.24 6.65 7.42
N VAL A 49 -10.14 6.84 8.16
CA VAL A 49 -9.93 8.03 8.99
C VAL A 49 -9.79 9.29 8.13
N GLY A 50 -9.02 9.23 7.05
CA GLY A 50 -8.85 10.34 6.12
C GLY A 50 -10.17 10.75 5.46
N ALA A 51 -10.97 9.79 5.03
CA ALA A 51 -12.30 10.04 4.46
C ALA A 51 -13.25 10.68 5.48
N ALA A 52 -13.29 10.16 6.72
CA ALA A 52 -14.10 10.73 7.79
C ALA A 52 -13.69 12.18 8.10
N LEU A 53 -12.39 12.44 8.29
CA LEU A 53 -11.87 13.79 8.56
C LEU A 53 -12.11 14.75 7.40
N THR A 54 -11.96 14.30 6.16
CA THR A 54 -12.24 15.10 4.97
C THR A 54 -13.72 15.47 4.91
N PHE A 55 -14.62 14.53 5.21
CA PHE A 55 -16.05 14.78 5.27
C PHE A 55 -16.44 15.79 6.36
N PHE A 56 -15.96 15.61 7.60
CA PHE A 56 -16.28 16.51 8.72
C PHE A 56 -15.65 17.91 8.59
N SER A 57 -14.51 18.02 7.91
CA SER A 57 -13.83 19.31 7.68
C SER A 57 -14.23 20.00 6.38
N PHE A 58 -15.24 19.49 5.66
CA PHE A 58 -15.62 19.98 4.32
C PHE A 58 -14.43 20.04 3.33
N GLY A 59 -13.48 19.12 3.47
CA GLY A 59 -12.33 18.99 2.58
C GLY A 59 -11.05 19.70 3.04
N CYS A 60 -11.09 20.56 4.07
CA CYS A 60 -9.89 21.30 4.51
C CYS A 60 -8.75 20.39 4.96
N LEU A 61 -9.05 19.28 5.64
CA LEU A 61 -8.02 18.35 6.10
C LEU A 61 -7.58 17.35 5.01
N GLY A 62 -8.30 17.27 3.88
CA GLY A 62 -7.97 16.37 2.78
C GLY A 62 -6.60 16.66 2.15
N PHE A 63 -6.16 17.93 2.17
CA PHE A 63 -4.84 18.34 1.67
C PHE A 63 -3.67 17.73 2.45
N PHE A 64 -3.85 17.40 3.73
CA PHE A 64 -2.81 16.73 4.52
C PHE A 64 -2.74 15.23 4.25
N PHE A 65 -3.86 14.63 3.84
CA PHE A 65 -3.95 13.20 3.53
C PHE A 65 -3.56 12.88 2.08
N ALA A 66 -3.72 13.81 1.14
CA ALA A 66 -3.37 13.60 -0.26
C ALA A 66 -1.88 13.20 -0.47
N PRO A 67 -0.88 13.85 0.17
CA PRO A 67 0.51 13.41 0.06
C PRO A 67 0.73 11.99 0.61
N LEU A 68 0.06 11.65 1.71
CA LEU A 68 0.13 10.33 2.34
C LEU A 68 -0.44 9.24 1.44
N TYR A 69 -1.56 9.53 0.76
CA TYR A 69 -2.20 8.64 -0.20
C TYR A 69 -1.31 8.33 -1.40
N ILE A 70 -0.54 9.32 -1.87
CA ILE A 70 0.40 9.15 -3.00
C ILE A 70 1.70 8.46 -2.55
N ALA A 71 2.24 8.86 -1.40
CA ALA A 71 3.54 8.38 -0.93
C ALA A 71 3.48 6.92 -0.45
N ALA A 72 2.40 6.50 0.23
CA ALA A 72 2.33 5.16 0.82
C ALA A 72 2.46 4.02 -0.21
N PRO A 73 1.75 4.03 -1.36
CA PRO A 73 1.95 3.03 -2.42
C PRO A 73 3.37 3.01 -2.98
N ILE A 74 3.96 4.17 -3.20
CA ILE A 74 5.31 4.30 -3.77
C ILE A 74 6.35 3.73 -2.79
N VAL A 75 6.28 4.13 -1.52
CA VAL A 75 7.22 3.67 -0.49
C VAL A 75 7.10 2.17 -0.27
N SER A 76 5.88 1.63 -0.20
CA SER A 76 5.65 0.19 -0.07
C SER A 76 6.23 -0.58 -1.26
N ALA A 77 5.98 -0.11 -2.49
CA ALA A 77 6.48 -0.74 -3.70
C ALA A 77 8.02 -0.73 -3.80
N VAL A 78 8.68 0.38 -3.39
CA VAL A 78 10.14 0.46 -3.32
C VAL A 78 10.70 -0.52 -2.30
N LYS A 79 10.08 -0.63 -1.11
CA LYS A 79 10.49 -1.59 -0.10
C LYS A 79 10.27 -3.03 -0.52
N LEU A 80 9.18 -3.32 -1.22
CA LEU A 80 8.93 -4.64 -1.77
C LEU A 80 9.99 -5.00 -2.82
N TYR A 81 10.37 -4.06 -3.69
CA TYR A 81 11.44 -4.27 -4.67
C TYR A 81 12.79 -4.57 -4.01
N GLU A 82 13.15 -3.84 -2.96
CA GLU A 82 14.37 -4.09 -2.19
C GLU A 82 14.38 -5.52 -1.63
N VAL A 83 13.28 -5.95 -1.01
CA VAL A 83 13.16 -7.30 -0.43
C VAL A 83 13.29 -8.36 -1.52
N VAL A 84 12.50 -8.25 -2.59
CA VAL A 84 12.48 -9.23 -3.69
C VAL A 84 13.83 -9.31 -4.42
N ARG A 85 14.59 -8.21 -4.50
CA ARG A 85 15.93 -8.20 -5.12
C ARG A 85 16.98 -8.90 -4.26
N THR A 86 16.81 -8.89 -2.94
CA THR A 86 17.82 -9.44 -1.99
C THR A 86 17.62 -10.92 -1.67
N THR A 87 16.43 -11.47 -1.90
CA THR A 87 16.11 -12.90 -1.84
C THR A 87 16.38 -13.61 -3.15
#